data_AF-A0A6A6RX03-F1
#
_entry.id   AF-A0A6A6RX03-F1
#
_cell.length_a   1.000
_cell.length_b   1.000
_cell.length_c   1.000
_cell.angle_alpha   90.00
_cell.angle_beta   90.00
_cell.angle_gamma   90.00
#
_symmetry.space_group_name_H-M   'P 1'
#
loop_
_entity.id
_entity.type
_entity.pdbx_description
1 polymer ?
#
loop_
_entity_poly.entity_id
_entity_poly.type
_entity_poly.pdbx_seq_one_letter_code
_entity_poly.pdbx_strand_id
1 'polypeptide(L)'
;EIYSDWWFASTGIPLLAATLGPLANVSSIAALVTTWRAQVYVDGQFVSEFDGVPFTDPRWCYWLNVGSLICGFVGNLFLLFNFTQRIRYIIALPATIFFWYVASGILIGITASMHVYAPPIRPDQTYTQGFWYAIAAAACYLFCSMILMVNMLGYFLGHYPDSFALTDSQRTLILQTMVFFIWLAGGAAVFSKIENGDGSGDWQFVDAMYFCDVTITTVGFGDLYPTTDLGRGLVFPYSIGGTITLALIVSSIYKSMREMGEENIKPRILLLREEKDRFQAMREIQHRSRKFRKWMALVVSVTAFGILWCMGAIVFWQTEKTTQNMTYFQALYFCYVSLLTIGYGDLAPKSNAGRTFFVIWSLIAVPTMTVLVSDMGDTVVAKFKKLSDTFADFTVLPKHGIWRDFLEKYPWLLTWLLGIQARSAMKKRLKQGFDTADPDSPTVTQDPADVPTRISLSRRLALGIKRVAADLHFTKPKRYEYEEWVEFTRLIRYTHNSSAGDVLNKEDEEGLVEWDWIGTDSPMMSGLSEPEWLLNRLCESLVRLEKRKEGLSRVDTRDGDGKEIGRLDDTDAKWQNREQALASGAKETVERETQ
;
A
#
# COMPACT_ATOMS: atom_id res chain seq x y z
N GLU A 1 -3.68 -4.96 -23.53
CA GLU A 1 -5.07 -4.91 -23.04
C GLU A 1 -5.44 -5.86 -21.88
N ILE A 2 -4.56 -6.69 -21.30
CA ILE A 2 -5.00 -7.74 -20.33
C ILE A 2 -4.42 -7.59 -18.89
N TYR A 3 -3.52 -6.63 -18.63
CA TYR A 3 -2.80 -6.55 -17.37
C TYR A 3 -3.64 -6.20 -16.11
N SER A 4 -4.85 -5.63 -16.27
CA SER A 4 -5.64 -5.16 -15.12
C SER A 4 -6.33 -6.26 -14.32
N ASP A 5 -6.71 -7.38 -14.94
CA ASP A 5 -7.56 -8.37 -14.26
C ASP A 5 -6.74 -9.48 -13.60
N TRP A 6 -5.49 -9.67 -14.03
CA TRP A 6 -4.59 -10.73 -13.56
C TRP A 6 -3.48 -10.24 -12.62
N TRP A 7 -3.49 -8.97 -12.22
CA TRP A 7 -2.44 -8.38 -11.37
C TRP A 7 -2.31 -9.12 -10.02
N PHE A 8 -3.43 -9.51 -9.41
CA PHE A 8 -3.41 -10.23 -8.14
C PHE A 8 -2.79 -11.61 -8.32
N ALA A 9 -3.10 -12.25 -9.44
CA ALA A 9 -2.52 -13.54 -9.79
C ALA A 9 -1.03 -13.43 -10.08
N SER A 10 -0.56 -12.36 -10.74
CA SER A 10 0.87 -12.17 -11.05
C SER A 10 1.69 -11.80 -9.81
N THR A 11 1.20 -10.89 -8.96
CA THR A 11 2.03 -10.27 -7.92
C THR A 11 1.59 -10.66 -6.51
N GLY A 12 0.29 -10.72 -6.25
CA GLY A 12 -0.26 -11.03 -4.93
C GLY A 12 -0.08 -12.50 -4.54
N ILE A 13 -0.35 -13.42 -5.46
CA ILE A 13 -0.27 -14.87 -5.21
C ILE A 13 1.16 -15.32 -4.83
N PRO A 14 2.22 -15.01 -5.59
CA PRO A 14 3.58 -15.43 -5.21
C PRO A 14 4.01 -14.85 -3.87
N LEU A 15 3.64 -13.60 -3.59
CA LEU A 15 3.94 -12.95 -2.31
C LEU A 15 3.24 -13.65 -1.14
N LEU A 16 1.95 -13.98 -1.27
CA LEU A 16 1.20 -14.73 -0.27
C LEU A 16 1.79 -16.13 -0.05
N ALA A 17 2.18 -16.83 -1.12
CA ALA A 17 2.81 -18.13 -1.01
C ALA A 17 4.18 -18.05 -0.30
N ALA A 18 4.95 -16.99 -0.57
CA ALA A 18 6.25 -16.76 0.04
C ALA A 18 6.18 -16.49 1.55
N THR A 19 5.12 -15.80 2.00
CA THR A 19 4.92 -15.48 3.41
C THR A 19 4.26 -16.63 4.19
N LEU A 20 3.40 -17.43 3.55
CA LEU A 20 2.73 -18.59 4.16
C LEU A 20 3.57 -19.89 4.11
N GLY A 21 4.50 -20.02 3.17
CA GLY A 21 5.37 -21.19 3.05
C GLY A 21 6.17 -21.50 4.33
N PRO A 22 6.82 -20.51 4.98
CA PRO A 22 7.51 -20.73 6.25
C PRO A 22 6.58 -21.17 7.39
N LEU A 23 5.35 -20.66 7.45
CA LEU A 23 4.32 -21.11 8.41
C LEU A 23 4.04 -22.60 8.24
N ALA A 24 3.84 -23.06 7.00
CA ALA A 24 3.61 -24.47 6.70
C ALA A 24 4.77 -25.37 7.18
N ASN A 25 6.01 -24.92 7.02
CA ASN A 25 7.18 -25.65 7.54
C ASN A 25 7.20 -25.70 9.06
N VAL A 26 6.92 -24.58 9.75
CA VAL A 26 6.88 -24.56 11.22
C VAL A 26 5.78 -25.50 11.74
N SER A 27 4.58 -25.49 11.12
CA SER A 27 3.52 -26.45 11.45
C SER A 27 3.95 -27.90 11.17
N SER A 28 4.67 -28.15 10.07
CA SER A 28 5.19 -29.49 9.77
C SER A 28 6.27 -29.95 10.75
N ILE A 29 7.10 -29.03 11.28
CA ILE A 29 8.06 -29.33 12.36
C ILE A 29 7.30 -29.67 13.64
N ALA A 30 6.28 -28.88 13.98
CA ALA A 30 5.41 -29.11 15.13
C ALA A 30 4.78 -30.50 15.10
N ALA A 31 4.28 -30.90 13.93
CA ALA A 31 3.72 -32.21 13.68
C ALA A 31 4.74 -33.34 13.79
N LEU A 32 6.02 -33.11 13.49
CA LEU A 32 7.07 -34.13 13.54
C LEU A 32 7.61 -34.35 14.95
N VAL A 33 7.76 -33.26 15.73
CA VAL A 33 8.39 -33.28 17.05
C VAL A 33 7.42 -33.72 18.15
N THR A 34 6.13 -33.47 17.98
CA THR A 34 5.10 -33.85 18.95
C THR A 34 4.39 -35.14 18.54
N THR A 35 4.21 -36.06 19.48
CA THR A 35 3.47 -37.32 19.29
C THR A 35 2.00 -37.06 18.98
N TRP A 36 1.34 -37.87 18.15
CA TRP A 36 0.00 -37.59 17.61
C TRP A 36 -1.17 -38.07 18.48
N ARG A 37 -0.90 -38.91 19.48
CA ARG A 37 -1.92 -39.47 20.37
C ARG A 37 -1.49 -39.40 21.82
N ALA A 38 -2.47 -39.22 22.70
CA ALA A 38 -2.25 -39.24 24.14
C ALA A 38 -3.41 -39.94 24.86
N GLN A 39 -3.12 -40.48 26.04
CA GLN A 39 -4.10 -41.02 26.98
C GLN A 39 -4.60 -39.92 27.90
N VAL A 40 -5.91 -39.76 27.97
CA VAL A 40 -6.58 -38.72 28.76
C VAL A 40 -7.17 -39.29 30.06
N TYR A 41 -7.17 -40.61 30.22
CA TYR A 41 -7.51 -41.28 31.47
C TYR A 41 -6.27 -41.88 32.11
N VAL A 42 -5.79 -41.26 33.18
CA VAL A 42 -4.65 -41.72 33.98
C VAL A 42 -5.18 -42.15 35.34
N ASP A 43 -4.88 -43.39 35.75
CA ASP A 43 -5.34 -43.97 37.02
C ASP A 43 -6.87 -43.90 37.25
N GLY A 44 -7.65 -43.98 36.17
CA GLY A 44 -9.12 -43.93 36.22
C GLY A 44 -9.72 -42.53 36.38
N GLN A 45 -8.90 -41.48 36.40
CA GLN A 45 -9.34 -40.09 36.39
C GLN A 45 -9.14 -39.45 35.02
N PHE A 46 -10.11 -38.63 34.59
CA PHE A 46 -9.99 -37.80 33.40
C PHE A 46 -9.05 -36.62 33.69
N VAL A 47 -7.94 -36.55 32.96
CA VAL A 47 -7.02 -35.40 32.98
C VAL A 47 -7.31 -34.46 31.81
N SER A 48 -6.76 -33.25 31.83
CA SER A 48 -6.92 -32.34 30.69
C SER A 48 -6.28 -32.92 29.42
N GLU A 49 -6.71 -32.47 28.24
CA GLU A 49 -6.11 -32.92 26.97
C GLU A 49 -4.61 -32.61 26.86
N PHE A 50 -4.10 -31.67 27.65
CA PHE A 50 -2.69 -31.26 27.67
C PHE A 50 -1.85 -32.03 28.69
N ASP A 51 -2.46 -32.51 29.77
CA ASP A 51 -1.79 -33.29 30.82
C ASP A 51 -1.81 -34.80 30.53
N GLY A 52 -2.32 -35.20 29.36
CA GLY A 52 -2.41 -36.59 28.94
C GLY A 52 -1.06 -37.22 28.67
N VAL A 53 -0.92 -38.53 28.94
CA VAL A 53 0.33 -39.26 28.70
C VAL A 53 0.49 -39.55 27.21
N PRO A 54 1.55 -39.06 26.54
CA PRO A 54 1.73 -39.24 25.10
C PRO A 54 2.13 -40.67 24.72
N PHE A 55 1.69 -41.13 23.55
CA PHE A 55 2.09 -42.41 22.97
C PHE A 55 3.11 -42.24 21.85
N THR A 56 4.03 -43.19 21.73
CA THR A 56 4.93 -43.21 20.58
C THR A 56 4.18 -43.54 19.30
N ASP A 57 4.43 -42.75 18.26
CA ASP A 57 3.79 -42.95 16.96
C ASP A 57 4.41 -44.13 16.20
N PRO A 58 3.64 -44.80 15.33
CA PRO A 58 4.17 -45.86 14.50
C PRO A 58 5.35 -45.38 13.64
N ARG A 59 6.35 -46.24 13.44
CA ARG A 59 7.57 -45.89 12.68
C ARG A 59 7.26 -45.39 11.25
N TRP A 60 6.24 -45.95 10.60
CA TRP A 60 5.82 -45.51 9.26
C TRP A 60 5.32 -44.05 9.27
N CYS A 61 4.61 -43.63 10.32
CA CYS A 61 4.11 -42.28 10.46
C CYS A 61 5.28 -41.29 10.62
N TYR A 62 6.23 -41.62 11.48
CA TYR A 62 7.42 -40.80 11.71
C TYR A 62 8.24 -40.60 10.43
N TRP A 63 8.65 -41.67 9.75
CA TRP A 63 9.51 -41.55 8.55
C TRP A 63 8.82 -40.87 7.37
N LEU A 64 7.52 -41.09 7.18
CA LEU A 64 6.76 -40.38 6.15
C LEU A 64 6.62 -38.89 6.49
N ASN A 65 6.42 -38.54 7.77
CA ASN A 65 6.39 -37.16 8.22
C ASN A 65 7.74 -36.44 8.01
N VAL A 66 8.87 -37.13 8.27
CA VAL A 66 10.21 -36.64 7.89
C VAL A 66 10.31 -36.39 6.38
N GLY A 67 9.81 -37.33 5.56
CA GLY A 67 9.78 -37.21 4.10
C GLY A 67 8.96 -36.00 3.63
N SER A 68 7.78 -35.74 4.21
CA SER A 68 6.99 -34.56 3.89
C SER A 68 7.70 -33.26 4.29
N LEU A 69 8.38 -33.24 5.45
CA LEU A 69 9.11 -32.07 5.90
C LEU A 69 10.28 -31.71 4.95
N ILE A 70 11.03 -32.73 4.50
CA ILE A 70 12.10 -32.54 3.50
C ILE A 70 11.53 -31.95 2.22
N CYS A 71 10.41 -32.50 1.71
CA CYS A 71 9.74 -31.96 0.53
C CYS A 71 9.30 -30.50 0.73
N GLY A 72 8.69 -30.19 1.88
CA GLY A 72 8.28 -28.83 2.23
C GLY A 72 9.44 -27.82 2.24
N PHE A 73 10.57 -28.18 2.86
CA PHE A 73 11.78 -27.36 2.87
C PHE A 73 12.38 -27.16 1.48
N VAL A 74 12.47 -28.22 0.67
CA VAL A 74 12.97 -28.12 -0.70
C VAL A 74 12.06 -27.22 -1.54
N GLY A 75 10.73 -27.34 -1.39
CA GLY A 75 9.76 -26.46 -2.06
C GLY A 75 9.96 -24.98 -1.71
N ASN A 76 10.13 -24.66 -0.42
CA ASN A 76 10.40 -23.30 0.05
C ASN A 76 11.74 -22.76 -0.47
N LEU A 77 12.78 -23.61 -0.56
CA LEU A 77 14.10 -23.22 -1.05
C LEU A 77 14.05 -22.84 -2.55
N PHE A 78 13.35 -23.62 -3.38
CA PHE A 78 13.13 -23.27 -4.79
C PHE A 78 12.38 -21.95 -4.94
N LEU A 79 11.37 -21.71 -4.11
CA LEU A 79 10.61 -20.47 -4.12
C LEU A 79 11.49 -19.26 -3.76
N LEU A 80 12.34 -19.40 -2.74
CA LEU A 80 13.30 -18.37 -2.36
C LEU A 80 14.34 -18.11 -3.46
N PHE A 81 14.85 -19.17 -4.09
CA PHE A 81 15.79 -19.06 -5.20
C PHE A 81 15.18 -18.43 -6.45
N ASN A 82 13.87 -18.55 -6.63
CA ASN A 82 13.15 -17.79 -7.65
C ASN A 82 13.20 -16.29 -7.38
N PHE A 83 12.84 -15.87 -6.16
CA PHE A 83 12.78 -14.44 -5.81
C PHE A 83 14.14 -13.77 -5.73
N THR A 84 15.18 -14.53 -5.40
CA THR A 84 16.59 -14.05 -5.44
C THR A 84 17.20 -14.10 -6.84
N GLN A 85 16.42 -14.42 -7.87
CA GLN A 85 16.85 -14.58 -9.26
C GLN A 85 18.04 -15.54 -9.45
N ARG A 86 18.18 -16.51 -8.53
CA ARG A 86 19.20 -17.57 -8.61
C ARG A 86 18.75 -18.70 -9.53
N ILE A 87 17.45 -19.01 -9.53
CA ILE A 87 16.84 -20.04 -10.39
C ILE A 87 15.73 -19.40 -11.23
N ARG A 88 15.68 -19.77 -12.51
CA ARG A 88 14.68 -19.28 -13.46
C ARG A 88 13.26 -19.69 -13.05
N TYR A 89 12.30 -18.80 -13.29
CA TYR A 89 10.87 -18.98 -13.00
C TYR A 89 10.33 -20.32 -13.47
N ILE A 90 10.62 -20.67 -14.73
CA ILE A 90 10.15 -21.89 -15.38
C ILE A 90 10.61 -23.20 -14.71
N ILE A 91 11.67 -23.16 -13.90
CA ILE A 91 12.18 -24.32 -13.16
C ILE A 91 11.73 -24.26 -11.71
N ALA A 92 11.87 -23.09 -11.08
CA ALA A 92 11.66 -22.94 -9.65
C ALA A 92 10.20 -23.14 -9.24
N LEU A 93 9.24 -22.51 -9.93
CA LEU A 93 7.84 -22.59 -9.52
C LEU A 93 7.21 -23.97 -9.70
N PRO A 94 7.41 -24.68 -10.84
CA PRO A 94 6.92 -26.05 -10.97
C PRO A 94 7.55 -26.98 -9.93
N ALA A 95 8.83 -26.80 -9.61
CA ALA A 95 9.49 -27.56 -8.55
C ALA A 95 8.85 -27.28 -7.18
N THR A 96 8.65 -26.02 -6.80
CA THR A 96 7.96 -25.65 -5.56
C THR A 96 6.56 -26.25 -5.48
N ILE A 97 5.75 -26.10 -6.53
CA ILE A 97 4.39 -26.64 -6.61
C ILE A 97 4.42 -28.17 -6.44
N PHE A 98 5.31 -28.85 -7.17
CA PHE A 98 5.47 -30.30 -7.09
C PHE A 98 5.84 -30.75 -5.66
N PHE A 99 6.87 -30.16 -5.07
CA PHE A 99 7.33 -30.54 -3.74
C PHE A 99 6.28 -30.27 -2.64
N TRP A 100 5.53 -29.17 -2.74
CA TRP A 100 4.44 -28.88 -1.81
C TRP A 100 3.23 -29.82 -2.00
N TYR A 101 2.89 -30.21 -3.23
CA TYR A 101 1.87 -31.23 -3.45
C TYR A 101 2.28 -32.59 -2.91
N VAL A 102 3.54 -32.98 -3.10
CA VAL A 102 4.08 -34.22 -2.53
C VAL A 102 4.06 -34.15 -1.00
N ALA A 103 4.51 -33.05 -0.39
CA ALA A 103 4.46 -32.86 1.06
C ALA A 103 3.02 -32.95 1.60
N SER A 104 2.08 -32.23 0.99
CA SER A 104 0.67 -32.25 1.35
C SER A 104 0.04 -33.64 1.17
N GLY A 105 0.30 -34.29 0.04
CA GLY A 105 -0.20 -35.64 -0.25
C GLY A 105 0.30 -36.68 0.75
N ILE A 106 1.57 -36.60 1.16
CA ILE A 106 2.11 -37.45 2.23
C ILE A 106 1.39 -37.16 3.55
N LEU A 107 1.27 -35.90 3.97
CA LEU A 107 0.61 -35.52 5.24
C LEU A 107 -0.87 -35.95 5.27
N ILE A 108 -1.62 -35.75 4.19
CA ILE A 108 -3.00 -36.22 4.05
C ILE A 108 -3.05 -37.75 4.11
N GLY A 109 -2.14 -38.42 3.40
CA GLY A 109 -2.05 -39.88 3.41
C GLY A 109 -1.78 -40.45 4.80
N ILE A 110 -0.85 -39.87 5.57
CA ILE A 110 -0.51 -40.36 6.92
C ILE A 110 -1.59 -40.01 7.94
N THR A 111 -2.21 -38.83 7.87
CA THR A 111 -3.31 -38.47 8.79
C THR A 111 -4.53 -39.36 8.56
N ALA A 112 -4.88 -39.66 7.30
CA ALA A 112 -5.92 -40.63 6.97
C ALA A 112 -5.54 -42.06 7.42
N SER A 113 -4.30 -42.49 7.16
CA SER A 113 -3.81 -43.81 7.58
C SER A 113 -3.81 -43.95 9.11
N MET A 114 -3.49 -42.88 9.83
CA MET A 114 -3.54 -42.85 11.30
C MET A 114 -4.96 -43.06 11.82
N HIS A 115 -5.95 -42.42 11.19
CA HIS A 115 -7.36 -42.60 11.55
C HIS A 115 -7.89 -43.99 11.22
N VAL A 116 -7.38 -44.65 10.18
CA VAL A 116 -7.85 -45.98 9.77
C VAL A 116 -7.16 -47.10 10.57
N TYR A 117 -5.83 -47.07 10.67
CA TYR A 117 -5.05 -48.19 11.21
C TYR A 117 -4.70 -48.04 12.68
N ALA A 118 -4.66 -46.82 13.21
CA ALA A 118 -4.23 -46.54 14.57
C ALA A 118 -5.05 -45.42 15.26
N PRO A 119 -6.40 -45.43 15.17
CA PRO A 119 -7.23 -44.39 15.78
C PRO A 119 -7.13 -44.41 17.31
N PRO A 120 -7.31 -43.24 17.97
CA PRO A 120 -7.45 -43.18 19.42
C PRO A 120 -8.76 -43.84 19.84
N ILE A 121 -8.69 -44.70 20.86
CA ILE A 121 -9.85 -45.40 21.43
C ILE A 121 -10.54 -44.45 22.42
N ARG A 122 -11.76 -44.01 22.09
CA ARG A 122 -12.57 -43.13 22.95
C ARG A 122 -13.31 -43.94 24.03
N PRO A 123 -13.48 -43.42 25.26
CA PRO A 123 -13.14 -42.07 25.73
C PRO A 123 -11.70 -41.89 26.23
N ASP A 124 -10.92 -42.96 26.32
CA ASP A 124 -9.64 -42.96 27.05
C ASP A 124 -8.49 -42.24 26.33
N GLN A 125 -8.57 -42.10 25.01
CA GLN A 125 -7.51 -41.56 24.17
C GLN A 125 -8.01 -40.44 23.26
N THR A 126 -7.13 -39.49 22.94
CA THR A 126 -7.41 -38.38 22.03
C THR A 126 -6.25 -38.09 21.07
N TYR A 127 -6.54 -37.31 20.03
CA TYR A 127 -5.51 -36.73 19.17
C TYR A 127 -4.90 -35.50 19.84
N THR A 128 -3.58 -35.43 19.83
CA THR A 128 -2.80 -34.30 20.38
C THR A 128 -2.70 -33.15 19.36
N GLN A 129 -2.11 -32.04 19.80
CA GLN A 129 -1.78 -30.92 18.92
C GLN A 129 -0.91 -31.34 17.71
N GLY A 130 0.00 -32.32 17.86
CA GLY A 130 0.87 -32.78 16.77
C GLY A 130 0.08 -33.28 15.55
N PHE A 131 -1.00 -34.02 15.77
CA PHE A 131 -1.91 -34.48 14.71
C PHE A 131 -2.61 -33.30 14.01
N TRP A 132 -3.08 -32.32 14.77
CA TRP A 132 -3.74 -31.13 14.23
C TRP A 132 -2.78 -30.22 13.46
N TYR A 133 -1.52 -30.10 13.91
CA TYR A 133 -0.47 -29.41 13.17
C TYR A 133 -0.14 -30.11 11.84
N ALA A 134 -0.24 -31.44 11.77
CA ALA A 134 -0.06 -32.18 10.52
C ALA A 134 -1.16 -31.84 9.51
N ILE A 135 -2.43 -31.80 9.97
CA ILE A 135 -3.57 -31.37 9.15
C ILE A 135 -3.39 -29.92 8.69
N ALA A 136 -2.99 -29.04 9.60
CA ALA A 136 -2.81 -27.64 9.29
C ALA A 136 -1.66 -27.41 8.29
N ALA A 137 -0.53 -28.10 8.45
CA ALA A 137 0.57 -28.08 7.49
C ALA A 137 0.13 -28.58 6.12
N ALA A 138 -0.61 -29.69 6.07
CA ALA A 138 -1.16 -30.25 4.83
C ALA A 138 -2.07 -29.26 4.10
N ALA A 139 -2.97 -28.60 4.85
CA ALA A 139 -3.89 -27.59 4.34
C ALA A 139 -3.14 -26.35 3.84
N CYS A 140 -2.12 -25.88 4.57
CA CYS A 140 -1.29 -24.75 4.16
C CYS A 140 -0.51 -25.05 2.88
N TYR A 141 0.17 -26.19 2.78
CA TYR A 141 0.87 -26.59 1.55
C TYR A 141 -0.09 -26.77 0.38
N LEU A 142 -1.28 -27.33 0.60
CA LEU A 142 -2.30 -27.50 -0.43
C LEU A 142 -2.81 -26.14 -0.91
N PHE A 143 -3.15 -25.23 -0.01
CA PHE A 143 -3.61 -23.90 -0.35
C PHE A 143 -2.53 -23.12 -1.12
N CYS A 144 -1.29 -23.14 -0.63
CA CYS A 144 -0.18 -22.42 -1.27
C CYS A 144 0.17 -23.01 -2.65
N SER A 145 0.14 -24.33 -2.82
CA SER A 145 0.35 -24.97 -4.13
C SER A 145 -0.80 -24.69 -5.10
N MET A 146 -2.05 -24.66 -4.63
CA MET A 146 -3.22 -24.30 -5.45
C MET A 146 -3.15 -22.87 -5.97
N ILE A 147 -2.85 -21.89 -5.10
CA ILE A 147 -2.73 -20.50 -5.55
C ILE A 147 -1.54 -20.35 -6.52
N LEU A 148 -0.39 -20.96 -6.26
CA LEU A 148 0.77 -20.90 -7.16
C LEU A 148 0.50 -21.58 -8.51
N MET A 149 -0.33 -22.63 -8.53
CA MET A 149 -0.78 -23.26 -9.76
C MET A 149 -1.63 -22.29 -10.61
N VAL A 150 -2.50 -21.49 -9.99
CA VAL A 150 -3.25 -20.43 -10.70
C VAL A 150 -2.29 -19.36 -11.27
N ASN A 151 -1.24 -19.01 -10.52
CA ASN A 151 -0.19 -18.11 -11.04
C ASN A 151 0.53 -18.71 -12.26
N MET A 152 0.97 -19.97 -12.18
CA MET A 152 1.63 -20.65 -13.29
C MET A 152 0.72 -20.80 -14.52
N LEU A 153 -0.57 -21.06 -14.32
CA LEU A 153 -1.55 -21.13 -15.40
C LEU A 153 -1.74 -19.77 -16.09
N GLY A 154 -1.75 -18.67 -15.32
CA GLY A 154 -1.78 -17.32 -15.89
C GLY A 154 -0.56 -16.98 -16.74
N TYR A 155 0.62 -17.48 -16.34
CA TYR A 155 1.84 -17.39 -17.15
C TYR A 155 1.71 -18.16 -18.47
N PHE A 156 1.26 -19.42 -18.43
CA PHE A 156 1.09 -20.24 -19.65
C PHE A 156 0.05 -19.69 -20.63
N LEU A 157 -0.97 -18.97 -20.12
CA LEU A 157 -1.95 -18.25 -20.94
C LEU A 157 -1.40 -16.94 -21.56
N GLY A 158 -0.14 -16.58 -21.25
CA GLY A 158 0.51 -15.38 -21.78
C GLY A 158 0.02 -14.08 -21.15
N HIS A 159 -0.54 -14.12 -19.93
CA HIS A 159 -1.06 -12.92 -19.28
C HIS A 159 0.03 -12.01 -18.69
N TYR A 160 1.20 -12.55 -18.34
CA TYR A 160 2.32 -11.79 -17.78
C TYR A 160 3.68 -12.46 -18.06
N PRO A 161 4.79 -11.69 -18.06
CA PRO A 161 6.12 -12.20 -18.38
C PRO A 161 6.66 -13.18 -17.31
N ASP A 162 7.70 -13.92 -17.69
CA ASP A 162 8.39 -14.95 -16.90
C ASP A 162 9.28 -14.40 -15.77
N SER A 163 9.24 -13.10 -15.49
CA SER A 163 10.04 -12.47 -14.44
C SER A 163 9.17 -11.64 -13.49
N PHE A 164 9.29 -11.94 -12.19
CA PHE A 164 8.79 -11.07 -11.13
C PHE A 164 9.85 -10.03 -10.81
N ALA A 165 9.66 -8.81 -11.29
CA ALA A 165 10.35 -7.66 -10.72
C ALA A 165 9.66 -7.31 -9.40
N LEU A 166 9.94 -8.08 -8.34
CA LEU A 166 9.45 -7.75 -7.00
C LEU A 166 10.02 -6.42 -6.54
N THR A 167 9.19 -5.58 -5.92
CA THR A 167 9.62 -4.35 -5.27
C THR A 167 10.51 -4.67 -4.06
N ASP A 168 11.36 -3.72 -3.65
CA ASP A 168 12.21 -3.89 -2.47
C ASP A 168 11.38 -4.17 -1.21
N SER A 169 10.19 -3.58 -1.12
CA SER A 169 9.22 -3.80 -0.03
C SER A 169 8.72 -5.25 0.00
N GLN A 170 8.44 -5.84 -1.16
CA GLN A 170 8.01 -7.24 -1.28
C GLN A 170 9.14 -8.21 -0.90
N ARG A 171 10.37 -7.98 -1.37
CA ARG A 171 11.54 -8.80 -1.00
C ARG A 171 11.80 -8.74 0.51
N THR A 172 11.71 -7.53 1.07
CA THR A 172 11.87 -7.30 2.51
C THR A 172 10.80 -8.04 3.31
N LEU A 173 9.53 -8.03 2.87
CA LEU A 173 8.44 -8.76 3.51
C LEU A 173 8.72 -10.27 3.56
N ILE A 174 9.20 -10.86 2.46
CA ILE A 174 9.53 -12.29 2.40
C ILE A 174 10.63 -12.63 3.39
N LEU A 175 11.73 -11.86 3.40
CA LEU A 175 12.84 -12.11 4.33
C LEU A 175 12.42 -11.92 5.80
N GLN A 176 11.64 -10.89 6.10
CA GLN A 176 11.14 -10.64 7.46
C GLN A 176 10.23 -11.77 7.95
N THR A 177 9.32 -12.26 7.11
CA THR A 177 8.45 -13.39 7.48
C THR A 177 9.25 -14.67 7.70
N MET A 178 10.27 -14.96 6.89
CA MET A 178 11.17 -16.09 7.13
C MET A 178 11.91 -15.98 8.48
N VAL A 179 12.48 -14.82 8.77
CA VAL A 179 13.18 -14.57 10.04
C VAL A 179 12.22 -14.69 11.23
N PHE A 180 10.99 -14.20 11.08
CA PHE A 180 9.96 -14.30 12.11
C PHE A 180 9.59 -15.76 12.42
N PHE A 181 9.41 -16.62 11.42
CA PHE A 181 9.10 -18.03 11.66
C PHE A 181 10.29 -18.80 12.24
N ILE A 182 11.52 -18.44 11.87
CA ILE A 182 12.74 -18.96 12.52
C ILE A 182 12.79 -18.52 13.99
N TRP A 183 12.46 -17.26 14.29
CA TRP A 183 12.40 -16.73 15.65
C TRP A 183 11.32 -17.41 16.49
N LEU A 184 10.13 -17.66 15.92
CA LEU A 184 9.03 -18.36 16.56
C LEU A 184 9.41 -19.81 16.90
N ALA A 185 9.90 -20.57 15.91
CA ALA A 185 10.30 -21.97 16.10
C ALA A 185 11.53 -22.11 17.01
N GLY A 186 12.49 -21.19 16.89
CA GLY A 186 13.67 -21.13 17.74
C GLY A 186 13.32 -20.83 19.20
N GLY A 187 12.42 -19.87 19.44
CA GLY A 187 11.87 -19.59 20.77
C GLY A 187 11.18 -20.81 21.37
N ALA A 188 10.29 -21.46 20.59
CA ALA A 188 9.62 -22.68 21.02
C ALA A 188 10.61 -23.80 21.41
N ALA A 189 11.67 -23.99 20.62
CA ALA A 189 12.72 -24.96 20.93
C ALA A 189 13.47 -24.63 22.21
N VAL A 190 13.83 -23.36 22.43
CA VAL A 190 14.53 -22.91 23.64
C VAL A 190 13.65 -23.06 24.89
N PHE A 191 12.42 -22.54 24.87
CA PHE A 191 11.53 -22.58 26.02
C PHE A 191 11.09 -24.02 26.36
N SER A 192 10.82 -24.86 25.36
CA SER A 192 10.52 -26.28 25.60
C SER A 192 11.69 -27.01 26.28
N LYS A 193 12.94 -26.67 25.94
CA LYS A 193 14.13 -27.29 26.57
C LYS A 193 14.35 -26.81 28.00
N ILE A 194 14.14 -25.52 28.27
CA ILE A 194 14.44 -24.90 29.57
C ILE A 194 13.40 -25.28 30.61
N GLU A 195 12.11 -25.19 30.27
CA GLU A 195 11.05 -25.48 31.25
C GLU A 195 10.94 -26.98 31.53
N ASN A 196 11.35 -27.87 30.61
CA ASN A 196 11.46 -29.31 30.88
C ASN A 196 12.67 -29.71 31.73
N GLY A 197 13.68 -28.84 31.84
CA GLY A 197 14.96 -29.17 32.45
C GLY A 197 14.99 -29.13 33.98
N ASP A 198 14.07 -28.40 34.61
CA ASP A 198 14.13 -28.05 36.04
C ASP A 198 13.01 -28.72 36.88
N GLY A 199 12.24 -29.64 36.27
CA GLY A 199 11.14 -30.36 36.93
C GLY A 199 9.91 -29.51 37.29
N SER A 200 9.85 -28.25 36.83
CA SER A 200 8.77 -27.31 37.12
C SER A 200 7.62 -27.33 36.10
N GLY A 201 7.81 -27.93 34.92
CA GLY A 201 6.74 -28.17 33.93
C GLY A 201 7.17 -29.14 32.82
N ASP A 202 6.20 -29.83 32.20
CA ASP A 202 6.43 -30.68 31.01
C ASP A 202 5.91 -29.97 29.75
N TRP A 203 6.63 -28.93 29.33
CA TRP A 203 6.35 -28.13 28.14
C TRP A 203 6.72 -28.89 26.87
N GLN A 204 5.71 -29.28 26.10
CA GLN A 204 5.96 -29.76 24.74
C GLN A 204 6.37 -28.61 23.81
N PHE A 205 7.05 -28.95 22.71
CA PHE A 205 7.44 -27.96 21.68
C PHE A 205 6.26 -27.11 21.20
N VAL A 206 5.10 -27.73 21.03
CA VAL A 206 3.85 -27.08 20.58
C VAL A 206 3.26 -26.12 21.62
N ASP A 207 3.37 -26.43 22.91
CA ASP A 207 2.92 -25.55 24.00
C ASP A 207 3.86 -24.35 24.14
N ALA A 208 5.17 -24.60 24.05
CA ALA A 208 6.17 -23.53 24.00
C ALA A 208 5.97 -22.62 22.78
N MET A 209 5.55 -23.18 21.63
CA MET A 209 5.20 -22.41 20.43
C MET A 209 3.96 -21.55 20.64
N TYR A 210 2.92 -22.08 21.28
CA TYR A 210 1.75 -21.31 21.67
C TYR A 210 2.10 -20.17 22.63
N PHE A 211 2.91 -20.43 23.66
CA PHE A 211 3.43 -19.38 24.54
C PHE A 211 4.19 -18.30 23.78
N CYS A 212 5.08 -18.71 22.87
CA CYS A 212 5.84 -17.80 22.03
C CYS A 212 4.93 -16.94 21.14
N ASP A 213 3.94 -17.55 20.50
CA ASP A 213 2.96 -16.86 19.66
C ASP A 213 2.15 -15.82 20.46
N VAL A 214 1.54 -16.23 21.58
CA VAL A 214 0.76 -15.36 22.47
C VAL A 214 1.59 -14.21 23.04
N THR A 215 2.90 -14.44 23.25
CA THR A 215 3.85 -13.41 23.70
C THR A 215 4.18 -12.41 22.59
N ILE A 216 4.50 -12.89 21.39
CA ILE A 216 4.91 -12.04 20.25
C ILE A 216 3.72 -11.23 19.72
N THR A 217 2.55 -11.84 19.66
CA THR A 217 1.29 -11.18 19.28
C THR A 217 0.77 -10.26 20.37
N THR A 218 1.39 -10.22 21.55
CA THR A 218 0.98 -9.42 22.72
C THR A 218 -0.43 -9.72 23.23
N VAL A 219 -0.99 -10.88 22.87
CA VAL A 219 -2.29 -11.30 23.38
C VAL A 219 -2.18 -11.63 24.87
N GLY A 220 -1.18 -12.41 25.28
CA GLY A 220 -0.83 -12.59 26.68
C GLY A 220 -1.91 -13.17 27.61
N PHE A 221 -2.58 -14.28 27.25
CA PHE A 221 -3.64 -14.86 28.10
C PHE A 221 -3.21 -15.23 29.52
N GLY A 222 -1.92 -15.52 29.74
CA GLY A 222 -1.39 -15.90 31.04
C GLY A 222 -1.75 -17.31 31.50
N ASP A 223 -2.28 -18.15 30.61
CA ASP A 223 -2.57 -19.57 30.85
C ASP A 223 -1.31 -20.44 30.80
N LEU A 224 -0.28 -20.01 30.07
CA LEU A 224 1.04 -20.62 30.03
C LEU A 224 2.13 -19.54 30.21
N TYR A 225 3.05 -19.74 31.16
CA TYR A 225 4.11 -18.79 31.47
C TYR A 225 5.34 -19.49 32.08
N PRO A 226 6.57 -19.00 31.82
CA PRO A 226 7.78 -19.61 32.36
C PRO A 226 7.82 -19.47 33.88
N THR A 227 8.15 -20.60 34.51
CA THR A 227 8.25 -20.73 35.96
C THR A 227 9.68 -20.52 36.44
N THR A 228 10.65 -20.89 35.61
CA THR A 228 12.08 -20.77 35.91
C THR A 228 12.56 -19.32 35.83
N ASP A 229 13.52 -18.96 36.68
CA ASP A 229 14.12 -17.62 36.66
C ASP A 229 14.87 -17.36 35.34
N LEU A 230 15.50 -18.40 34.78
CA LEU A 230 16.15 -18.33 33.47
C LEU A 230 15.11 -18.08 32.36
N GLY A 231 14.00 -18.84 32.35
CA GLY A 231 12.91 -18.66 31.40
C GLY A 231 12.34 -17.25 31.46
N ARG A 232 12.03 -16.74 32.66
CA ARG A 232 11.58 -15.36 32.87
C ARG A 232 12.59 -14.32 32.37
N GLY A 233 13.89 -14.54 32.60
CA GLY A 233 14.95 -13.68 32.10
C GLY A 233 15.03 -13.66 30.57
N LEU A 234 14.80 -14.79 29.90
CA LEU A 234 14.80 -14.91 28.44
C LEU A 234 13.57 -14.28 27.79
N VAL A 235 12.45 -14.17 28.50
CA VAL A 235 11.24 -13.49 27.98
C VAL A 235 11.52 -12.02 27.64
N PHE A 236 12.37 -11.32 28.40
CA PHE A 236 12.67 -9.90 28.14
C PHE A 236 13.22 -9.66 26.71
N PRO A 237 14.37 -10.23 26.31
CA PRO A 237 14.87 -10.05 24.93
C PRO A 237 13.97 -10.74 23.90
N TYR A 238 13.33 -11.86 24.24
CA TYR A 238 12.49 -12.61 23.31
C TYR A 238 11.26 -11.81 22.85
N SER A 239 10.53 -11.26 23.81
CA SER A 239 9.30 -10.47 23.57
C SER A 239 9.61 -9.19 22.79
N ILE A 240 10.68 -8.48 23.12
CA ILE A 240 11.10 -7.26 22.39
C ILE A 240 11.47 -7.61 20.94
N GLY A 241 12.31 -8.62 20.71
CA GLY A 241 12.71 -9.02 19.37
C GLY A 241 11.53 -9.50 18.52
N GLY A 242 10.65 -10.30 19.10
CA GLY A 242 9.46 -10.81 18.44
C GLY A 242 8.44 -9.72 18.09
N THR A 243 8.12 -8.82 19.02
CA THR A 243 7.17 -7.71 18.77
C THR A 243 7.70 -6.73 17.73
N ILE A 244 9.00 -6.43 17.73
CA ILE A 244 9.63 -5.60 16.70
C ILE A 244 9.54 -6.28 15.32
N THR A 245 9.88 -7.58 15.23
CA THR A 245 9.80 -8.29 13.95
C THR A 245 8.38 -8.36 13.42
N LEU A 246 7.38 -8.58 14.28
CA LEU A 246 5.96 -8.51 13.90
C LEU A 246 5.56 -7.11 13.41
N ALA A 247 5.96 -6.05 14.10
CA ALA A 247 5.66 -4.67 13.70
C ALA A 247 6.30 -4.30 12.35
N LEU A 248 7.53 -4.76 12.09
CA LEU A 248 8.19 -4.58 10.81
C LEU A 248 7.47 -5.31 9.68
N ILE A 249 7.00 -6.54 9.92
CA ILE A 249 6.18 -7.29 8.96
C ILE A 249 4.91 -6.50 8.62
N VAL A 250 4.18 -6.01 9.63
CA VAL A 250 2.96 -5.21 9.40
C VAL A 250 3.26 -3.97 8.57
N SER A 251 4.33 -3.24 8.89
CA SER A 251 4.75 -2.05 8.13
C SER A 251 5.06 -2.40 6.67
N SER A 252 5.77 -3.50 6.43
CA SER A 252 6.07 -4.01 5.08
C SER A 252 4.83 -4.47 4.33
N ILE A 253 3.87 -5.12 5.01
CA ILE A 253 2.56 -5.50 4.43
C ILE A 253 1.81 -4.24 4.00
N TYR A 254 1.67 -3.26 4.90
CA TYR A 254 0.98 -2.00 4.61
C TYR A 254 1.63 -1.26 3.44
N LYS A 255 2.98 -1.18 3.42
CA LYS A 255 3.73 -0.56 2.32
C LYS A 255 3.53 -1.31 1.01
N SER A 256 3.64 -2.64 1.02
CA SER A 256 3.47 -3.48 -0.17
C SER A 256 2.05 -3.39 -0.73
N MET A 257 1.02 -3.43 0.13
CA MET A 257 -0.38 -3.26 -0.27
C MET A 257 -0.62 -1.91 -0.94
N ARG A 258 0.00 -0.84 -0.42
CA ARG A 258 -0.13 0.50 -0.98
C ARG A 258 0.58 0.65 -2.33
N GLU A 259 1.78 0.08 -2.48
CA GLU A 259 2.50 0.05 -3.76
C GLU A 259 1.67 -0.67 -4.85
N MET A 260 1.07 -1.82 -4.52
CA MET A 260 0.20 -2.56 -5.44
C MET A 260 -1.05 -1.77 -5.87
N GLY A 261 -1.55 -0.86 -5.02
CA GLY A 261 -2.71 -0.02 -5.34
C GLY A 261 -2.41 1.13 -6.31
N GLU A 262 -1.15 1.54 -6.47
CA GLU A 262 -0.75 2.71 -7.27
C GLU A 262 -0.41 2.37 -8.73
N GLU A 263 0.07 1.15 -9.02
CA GLU A 263 0.50 0.76 -10.38
C GLU A 263 -0.67 0.44 -11.34
N ASN A 264 -1.81 -0.01 -10.83
CA ASN A 264 -2.95 -0.50 -11.62
C ASN A 264 -3.73 0.59 -12.43
N ILE A 265 -3.38 1.88 -12.28
CA ILE A 265 -4.11 2.99 -12.93
C ILE A 265 -3.45 3.44 -14.24
N LYS A 266 -2.20 3.04 -14.50
CA LYS A 266 -1.42 3.54 -15.65
C LYS A 266 -1.91 3.12 -17.05
N PRO A 267 -2.56 1.96 -17.30
CA PRO A 267 -2.71 1.50 -18.69
C PRO A 267 -3.93 2.03 -19.45
N ARG A 268 -4.99 2.56 -18.82
CA ARG A 268 -6.23 2.94 -19.54
C ARG A 268 -6.25 4.33 -20.17
N ILE A 269 -5.34 5.23 -19.77
CA ILE A 269 -5.39 6.65 -20.19
C ILE A 269 -4.48 6.91 -21.42
N LEU A 270 -3.67 5.93 -21.84
CA LEU A 270 -2.70 6.03 -22.93
C LEU A 270 -3.31 6.14 -24.35
N LEU A 271 -4.64 5.98 -24.51
CA LEU A 271 -5.32 5.99 -25.81
C LEU A 271 -6.02 7.32 -26.17
N LEU A 272 -5.92 8.36 -25.33
CA LEU A 272 -6.52 9.66 -25.61
C LEU A 272 -5.59 10.49 -26.52
N ARG A 273 -6.10 10.86 -27.70
CA ARG A 273 -5.31 11.52 -28.77
C ARG A 273 -5.11 13.02 -28.53
N GLU A 274 -5.96 13.67 -27.73
CA GLU A 274 -5.89 15.12 -27.44
C GLU A 274 -5.35 15.41 -26.03
N GLU A 275 -4.46 16.41 -25.90
CA GLU A 275 -3.89 16.81 -24.59
C GLU A 275 -4.97 17.23 -23.57
N LYS A 276 -6.07 17.84 -24.03
CA LYS A 276 -7.19 18.26 -23.18
C LYS A 276 -7.92 17.08 -22.56
N ASP A 277 -8.19 16.04 -23.33
CA ASP A 277 -8.84 14.82 -22.84
C ASP A 277 -7.96 14.13 -21.79
N ARG A 278 -6.64 14.12 -22.00
CA ARG A 278 -5.67 13.55 -21.05
C ARG A 278 -5.66 14.32 -19.73
N PHE A 279 -5.69 15.66 -19.80
CA PHE A 279 -5.81 16.52 -18.64
C PHE A 279 -7.12 16.29 -17.88
N GLN A 280 -8.25 16.26 -18.59
CA GLN A 280 -9.57 16.05 -18.00
C GLN A 280 -9.70 14.65 -17.38
N ALA A 281 -9.25 13.61 -18.09
CA ALA A 281 -9.23 12.24 -17.59
C ALA A 281 -8.39 12.15 -16.32
N MET A 282 -7.21 12.78 -16.31
CA MET A 282 -6.34 12.78 -15.14
C MET A 282 -6.95 13.55 -13.96
N ARG A 283 -7.67 14.63 -14.21
CA ARG A 283 -8.34 15.42 -13.17
C ARG A 283 -9.54 14.68 -12.58
N GLU A 284 -10.32 14.01 -13.41
CA GLU A 284 -11.42 13.15 -12.97
C GLU A 284 -10.90 11.98 -12.12
N ILE A 285 -9.77 11.40 -12.52
CA ILE A 285 -9.06 10.36 -11.76
C ILE A 285 -8.54 10.93 -10.45
N GLN A 286 -7.86 12.08 -10.40
CA GLN A 286 -7.44 12.68 -9.13
C GLN A 286 -8.64 12.94 -8.19
N HIS A 287 -9.78 13.36 -8.73
CA HIS A 287 -11.00 13.63 -7.96
C HIS A 287 -11.65 12.37 -7.40
N ARG A 288 -11.69 11.28 -8.16
CA ARG A 288 -12.19 9.98 -7.69
C ARG A 288 -11.14 9.28 -6.80
N SER A 289 -9.88 9.25 -7.20
CA SER A 289 -8.92 8.24 -6.75
C SER A 289 -8.36 8.42 -5.34
N ARG A 290 -8.06 9.62 -4.81
CA ARG A 290 -7.40 9.67 -3.47
C ARG A 290 -8.34 9.34 -2.31
N LYS A 291 -9.55 9.89 -2.29
CA LYS A 291 -10.53 9.62 -1.21
C LYS A 291 -11.19 8.26 -1.38
N PHE A 292 -11.58 7.91 -2.61
CA PHE A 292 -12.17 6.61 -2.88
C PHE A 292 -11.19 5.49 -2.54
N ARG A 293 -9.89 5.61 -2.86
CA ARG A 293 -8.90 4.59 -2.48
C ARG A 293 -8.77 4.41 -0.98
N LYS A 294 -8.69 5.49 -0.20
CA LYS A 294 -8.62 5.40 1.28
C LYS A 294 -9.87 4.74 1.87
N TRP A 295 -11.05 5.12 1.37
CA TRP A 295 -12.31 4.51 1.81
C TRP A 295 -12.46 3.07 1.35
N MET A 296 -12.03 2.74 0.13
CA MET A 296 -12.03 1.38 -0.40
C MET A 296 -11.07 0.48 0.38
N ALA A 297 -9.85 0.97 0.69
CA ALA A 297 -8.89 0.28 1.53
C ALA A 297 -9.49 -0.01 2.92
N LEU A 298 -10.09 1.01 3.56
CA LEU A 298 -10.79 0.84 4.83
C LEU A 298 -11.94 -0.19 4.75
N VAL A 299 -12.76 -0.15 3.69
CA VAL A 299 -13.85 -1.13 3.52
C VAL A 299 -13.29 -2.55 3.34
N VAL A 300 -12.22 -2.70 2.57
CA VAL A 300 -11.55 -4.00 2.36
C VAL A 300 -10.96 -4.51 3.68
N SER A 301 -10.26 -3.67 4.46
CA SER A 301 -9.68 -4.08 5.74
C SER A 301 -10.75 -4.37 6.81
N VAL A 302 -11.84 -3.59 6.87
CA VAL A 302 -13.00 -3.89 7.75
C VAL A 302 -13.65 -5.21 7.37
N THR A 303 -13.81 -5.48 6.07
CA THR A 303 -14.41 -6.73 5.60
C THR A 303 -13.51 -7.93 5.90
N ALA A 304 -12.20 -7.81 5.64
CA ALA A 304 -11.22 -8.85 5.96
C ALA A 304 -11.19 -9.15 7.47
N PHE A 305 -11.18 -8.10 8.31
CA PHE A 305 -11.27 -8.24 9.76
C PHE A 305 -12.56 -8.95 10.19
N GLY A 306 -13.71 -8.53 9.66
CA GLY A 306 -15.01 -9.15 9.96
C GLY A 306 -15.06 -10.63 9.56
N ILE A 307 -14.48 -11.00 8.42
CA ILE A 307 -14.39 -12.40 7.97
C ILE A 307 -13.50 -13.20 8.93
N LEU A 308 -12.30 -12.73 9.26
CA LEU A 308 -11.39 -13.43 10.17
C LEU A 308 -11.97 -13.58 11.58
N TRP A 309 -12.69 -12.57 12.06
CA TRP A 309 -13.35 -12.58 13.35
C TRP A 309 -14.49 -13.61 13.40
N CYS A 310 -15.43 -13.55 12.46
CA CYS A 310 -16.59 -14.45 12.43
C CYS A 310 -16.17 -15.89 12.10
N MET A 311 -15.26 -16.09 11.15
CA MET A 311 -14.75 -17.41 10.80
C MET A 311 -13.98 -18.04 11.97
N GLY A 312 -13.14 -17.26 12.66
CA GLY A 312 -12.47 -17.69 13.89
C GLY A 312 -13.49 -18.14 14.94
N ALA A 313 -14.52 -17.34 15.18
CA ALA A 313 -15.56 -17.66 16.16
C ALA A 313 -16.31 -18.96 15.85
N ILE A 314 -16.59 -19.24 14.56
CA ILE A 314 -17.21 -20.51 14.14
C ILE A 314 -16.29 -21.69 14.46
N VAL A 315 -14.99 -21.58 14.16
CA VAL A 315 -14.04 -22.67 14.43
C VAL A 315 -13.89 -22.91 15.93
N PHE A 316 -13.65 -21.87 16.73
CA PHE A 316 -13.53 -22.02 18.19
C PHE A 316 -14.81 -22.53 18.83
N TRP A 317 -15.97 -22.10 18.35
CA TRP A 317 -17.24 -22.65 18.81
C TRP A 317 -17.36 -24.15 18.56
N GLN A 318 -16.81 -24.67 17.46
CA GLN A 318 -16.82 -26.11 17.18
C GLN A 318 -15.74 -26.86 17.95
N THR A 319 -14.52 -26.34 18.03
CA THR A 319 -13.39 -27.02 18.68
C THR A 319 -13.50 -27.03 20.19
N GLU A 320 -13.98 -25.95 20.82
CA GLU A 320 -14.06 -25.82 22.28
C GLU A 320 -15.42 -26.25 22.85
N LYS A 321 -16.32 -26.77 22.01
CA LYS A 321 -17.63 -27.25 22.45
C LYS A 321 -17.51 -28.41 23.42
N THR A 322 -16.60 -29.34 23.17
CA THR A 322 -16.45 -30.57 23.96
C THR A 322 -15.68 -30.36 25.26
N THR A 323 -14.76 -29.40 25.28
CA THR A 323 -13.85 -29.12 26.41
C THR A 323 -14.45 -28.11 27.39
N GLN A 324 -14.95 -26.98 26.90
CA GLN A 324 -15.41 -25.86 27.74
C GLN A 324 -16.89 -25.53 27.58
N ASN A 325 -17.63 -26.28 26.74
CA ASN A 325 -19.02 -25.98 26.39
C ASN A 325 -19.23 -24.53 25.97
N MET A 326 -18.29 -23.96 25.21
CA MET A 326 -18.37 -22.57 24.78
C MET A 326 -19.61 -22.34 23.92
N THR A 327 -20.35 -21.27 24.23
CA THR A 327 -21.40 -20.75 23.35
C THR A 327 -20.78 -19.98 22.19
N TYR A 328 -21.53 -19.83 21.08
CA TYR A 328 -21.07 -19.04 19.95
C TYR A 328 -20.72 -17.58 20.34
N PHE A 329 -21.48 -16.98 21.24
CA PHE A 329 -21.21 -15.63 21.73
C PHE A 329 -19.90 -15.55 22.52
N GLN A 330 -19.61 -16.54 23.37
CA GLN A 330 -18.32 -16.63 24.06
C GLN A 330 -17.16 -16.81 23.08
N ALA A 331 -17.32 -17.61 22.02
CA ALA A 331 -16.32 -17.74 20.98
C ALA A 331 -16.10 -16.41 20.22
N LEU A 332 -17.17 -15.68 19.92
CA LEU A 332 -17.11 -14.36 19.28
C LEU A 332 -16.43 -13.32 20.17
N TYR A 333 -16.75 -13.31 21.47
CA TYR A 333 -16.09 -12.48 22.48
C TYR A 333 -14.61 -12.82 22.62
N PHE A 334 -14.28 -14.11 22.73
CA PHE A 334 -12.91 -14.61 22.80
C PHE A 334 -12.08 -14.16 21.58
N CYS A 335 -12.60 -14.33 20.36
CA CYS A 335 -11.91 -13.88 19.15
C CYS A 335 -11.70 -12.36 19.14
N TYR A 336 -12.69 -11.58 19.60
CA TYR A 336 -12.59 -10.11 19.66
C TYR A 336 -11.50 -9.66 20.65
N VAL A 337 -11.51 -10.20 21.87
CA VAL A 337 -10.52 -9.91 22.92
C VAL A 337 -9.11 -10.33 22.50
N SER A 338 -8.99 -11.45 21.78
CA SER A 338 -7.71 -11.93 21.24
C SER A 338 -7.20 -11.05 20.09
N LEU A 339 -8.07 -10.69 19.14
CA LEU A 339 -7.74 -9.85 17.98
C LEU A 339 -7.27 -8.45 18.37
N LEU A 340 -7.88 -7.89 19.40
CA LEU A 340 -7.51 -6.59 19.95
C LEU A 340 -6.33 -6.67 20.92
N THR A 341 -5.72 -7.84 21.08
CA THR A 341 -4.60 -8.08 21.98
C THR A 341 -4.88 -7.57 23.39
N ILE A 342 -6.13 -7.72 23.84
CA ILE A 342 -6.57 -7.37 25.20
C ILE A 342 -6.25 -8.52 26.15
N GLY A 343 -6.58 -9.75 25.73
CA GLY A 343 -6.19 -10.99 26.39
C GLY A 343 -6.50 -11.08 27.88
N TYR A 344 -7.75 -10.89 28.28
CA TYR A 344 -8.14 -10.98 29.70
C TYR A 344 -7.82 -12.33 30.36
N GLY A 345 -7.63 -13.40 29.58
CA GLY A 345 -7.30 -14.74 30.08
C GLY A 345 -8.49 -15.49 30.70
N ASP A 346 -9.69 -14.91 30.64
CA ASP A 346 -10.93 -15.54 31.11
C ASP A 346 -11.37 -16.70 30.20
N LEU A 347 -11.13 -16.56 28.89
CA LEU A 347 -11.25 -17.62 27.89
C LEU A 347 -9.92 -17.79 27.16
N ALA A 348 -9.46 -19.03 27.06
CA ALA A 348 -8.28 -19.46 26.32
C ALA A 348 -8.56 -20.85 25.72
N PRO A 349 -7.98 -21.21 24.57
CA PRO A 349 -8.25 -22.48 23.90
C PRO A 349 -7.73 -23.66 24.74
N LYS A 350 -8.64 -24.55 25.15
CA LYS A 350 -8.33 -25.74 25.97
C LYS A 350 -8.36 -27.05 25.20
N SER A 351 -8.79 -27.05 23.93
CA SER A 351 -8.71 -28.21 23.06
C SER A 351 -7.39 -28.24 22.30
N ASN A 352 -6.87 -29.44 22.04
CA ASN A 352 -5.73 -29.66 21.17
C ASN A 352 -5.93 -29.06 19.77
N ALA A 353 -7.15 -29.15 19.21
CA ALA A 353 -7.48 -28.55 17.93
C ALA A 353 -7.56 -27.02 18.00
N GLY A 354 -8.19 -26.50 19.08
CA GLY A 354 -8.38 -25.08 19.30
C GLY A 354 -7.07 -24.33 19.46
N ARG A 355 -6.12 -24.88 20.23
CA ARG A 355 -4.81 -24.26 20.45
C ARG A 355 -3.98 -24.21 19.16
N THR A 356 -3.95 -25.30 18.39
CA THR A 356 -3.28 -25.32 17.07
C THR A 356 -3.91 -24.31 16.10
N PHE A 357 -5.23 -24.25 16.04
CA PHE A 357 -5.92 -23.28 15.21
C PHE A 357 -5.60 -21.84 15.65
N PHE A 358 -5.57 -21.58 16.96
CA PHE A 358 -5.24 -20.27 17.50
C PHE A 358 -3.89 -19.77 17.02
N VAL A 359 -2.82 -20.58 17.13
CA VAL A 359 -1.46 -20.20 16.70
C VAL A 359 -1.41 -19.82 15.22
N ILE A 360 -2.15 -20.51 14.36
CA ILE A 360 -2.15 -20.21 12.92
C ILE A 360 -3.04 -19.00 12.62
N TRP A 361 -4.18 -18.91 13.27
CA TRP A 361 -5.15 -17.86 13.07
C TRP A 361 -4.63 -16.51 13.59
N SER A 362 -4.05 -16.45 14.79
CA SER A 362 -3.50 -15.23 15.41
C SER A 362 -2.44 -14.57 14.53
N LEU A 363 -1.55 -15.35 13.92
CA LEU A 363 -0.48 -14.87 13.03
C LEU A 363 -0.98 -14.21 11.75
N ILE A 364 -2.23 -14.47 11.34
CA ILE A 364 -2.88 -13.80 10.20
C ILE A 364 -3.78 -12.66 10.71
N ALA A 365 -4.48 -12.91 11.82
CA ALA A 365 -5.53 -12.06 12.33
C ALA A 365 -4.98 -10.79 13.00
N VAL A 366 -3.90 -10.90 13.78
CA VAL A 366 -3.27 -9.76 14.46
C VAL A 366 -2.67 -8.75 13.46
N PRO A 367 -1.86 -9.15 12.45
CA PRO A 367 -1.43 -8.23 11.40
C PRO A 367 -2.59 -7.57 10.66
N THR A 368 -3.67 -8.30 10.40
CA THR A 368 -4.86 -7.76 9.72
C THR A 368 -5.54 -6.67 10.55
N MET A 369 -5.65 -6.86 11.88
CA MET A 369 -6.15 -5.82 12.78
C MET A 369 -5.24 -4.59 12.77
N THR A 370 -3.92 -4.76 12.79
CA THR A 370 -3.00 -3.61 12.77
C THR A 370 -3.10 -2.83 11.44
N VAL A 371 -3.27 -3.51 10.30
CA VAL A 371 -3.56 -2.84 9.01
C VAL A 371 -4.87 -2.05 9.08
N LEU A 372 -5.93 -2.62 9.67
CA LEU A 372 -7.19 -1.92 9.88
C LEU A 372 -7.01 -0.66 10.76
N VAL A 373 -6.20 -0.74 11.82
CA VAL A 373 -5.87 0.42 12.67
C VAL A 373 -5.17 1.51 11.84
N SER A 374 -4.22 1.15 10.99
CA SER A 374 -3.54 2.10 10.10
C SER A 374 -4.51 2.78 9.12
N ASP A 375 -5.38 2.01 8.46
CA ASP A 375 -6.38 2.55 7.52
C ASP A 375 -7.41 3.46 8.22
N MET A 376 -7.81 3.09 9.44
CA MET A 376 -8.70 3.89 10.28
C MET A 376 -8.01 5.19 10.72
N GLY A 377 -6.72 5.15 11.07
CA GLY A 377 -5.90 6.32 11.36
C GLY A 377 -5.86 7.31 10.20
N ASP A 378 -5.57 6.81 8.99
CA ASP A 378 -5.44 7.65 7.79
C ASP A 378 -6.75 8.28 7.30
N THR A 379 -7.89 7.69 7.68
CA THR A 379 -9.21 8.03 7.14
C THR A 379 -10.12 8.66 8.19
N VAL A 380 -10.33 7.98 9.31
CA VAL A 380 -11.27 8.38 10.37
C VAL A 380 -10.69 9.51 11.20
N VAL A 381 -9.42 9.42 11.63
CA VAL A 381 -8.79 10.50 12.42
C VAL A 381 -8.67 11.77 11.59
N ALA A 382 -8.35 11.66 10.30
CA ALA A 382 -8.33 12.81 9.40
C ALA A 382 -9.73 13.49 9.26
N LYS A 383 -10.79 12.69 9.22
CA LYS A 383 -12.18 13.20 9.20
C LYS A 383 -12.57 13.82 10.53
N PHE A 384 -12.21 13.19 11.65
CA PHE A 384 -12.48 13.69 12.99
C PHE A 384 -11.74 15.00 13.26
N LYS A 385 -10.46 15.09 12.88
CA LYS A 385 -9.68 16.33 12.93
C LYS A 385 -10.35 17.44 12.12
N LYS A 386 -10.77 17.14 10.89
CA LYS A 386 -11.48 18.14 10.06
C LYS A 386 -12.81 18.59 10.68
N LEU A 387 -13.57 17.67 11.26
CA LEU A 387 -14.82 17.98 11.97
C LEU A 387 -14.54 18.82 13.23
N SER A 388 -13.52 18.44 14.00
CA SER A 388 -13.06 19.17 15.19
C SER A 388 -12.56 20.57 14.83
N ASP A 389 -11.77 20.72 13.76
CA ASP A 389 -11.29 22.01 13.28
C ASP A 389 -12.46 22.87 12.81
N THR A 390 -13.42 22.28 12.07
CA THR A 390 -14.65 22.99 11.65
C THR A 390 -15.49 23.41 12.84
N PHE A 391 -15.58 22.56 13.87
CA PHE A 391 -16.30 22.86 15.10
C PHE A 391 -15.58 23.95 15.91
N ALA A 392 -14.26 23.87 16.05
CA ALA A 392 -13.44 24.86 16.73
C ALA A 392 -13.45 26.22 16.00
N ASP A 393 -13.38 26.23 14.67
CA ASP A 393 -13.55 27.43 13.84
C ASP A 393 -14.98 28.00 13.97
N PHE A 394 -16.00 27.16 14.21
CA PHE A 394 -17.38 27.57 14.43
C PHE A 394 -17.64 28.11 15.84
N THR A 395 -17.04 27.52 16.88
CA THR A 395 -17.36 27.84 18.28
C THR A 395 -16.31 28.66 19.03
N VAL A 396 -15.00 28.49 18.73
CA VAL A 396 -13.90 29.00 19.58
C VAL A 396 -13.20 30.22 18.98
N LEU A 397 -12.98 30.28 17.66
CA LEU A 397 -12.34 31.42 16.98
C LEU A 397 -13.03 31.70 15.63
N PRO A 398 -14.09 32.52 15.57
CA PRO A 398 -14.76 32.83 14.33
C PRO A 398 -13.85 33.69 13.45
N LYS A 399 -13.15 33.06 12.50
CA LYS A 399 -12.44 33.79 11.44
C LYS A 399 -13.48 34.48 10.53
N HIS A 400 -13.24 35.75 10.19
CA HIS A 400 -14.11 36.50 9.27
C HIS A 400 -14.26 35.77 7.93
N GLY A 401 -15.49 35.36 7.56
CA GLY A 401 -15.80 34.78 6.25
C GLY A 401 -16.52 33.41 6.27
N ILE A 402 -16.45 32.64 7.37
CA ILE A 402 -17.00 31.27 7.43
C ILE A 402 -18.52 31.23 7.23
N TRP A 403 -19.24 32.23 7.72
CA TRP A 403 -20.69 32.35 7.51
C TRP A 403 -21.04 32.50 6.03
N ARG A 404 -20.20 33.16 5.23
CA ARG A 404 -20.39 33.31 3.77
C ARG A 404 -20.24 31.95 3.08
N ASP A 405 -19.16 31.23 3.37
CA ASP A 405 -18.89 29.89 2.82
C ASP A 405 -19.96 28.85 3.23
N PHE A 406 -20.43 28.90 4.48
CA PHE A 406 -21.49 28.00 4.97
C PHE A 406 -22.84 28.28 4.30
N LEU A 407 -23.16 29.56 4.10
CA LEU A 407 -24.38 29.99 3.44
C LEU A 407 -24.36 29.67 1.93
N GLU A 408 -23.23 29.84 1.25
CA GLU A 408 -23.07 29.45 -0.16
C GLU A 408 -23.20 27.93 -0.39
N LYS A 409 -22.76 27.12 0.58
CA LYS A 409 -22.87 25.66 0.52
C LYS A 409 -24.31 25.13 0.66
N TYR A 410 -25.20 25.91 1.28
CA TYR A 410 -26.62 25.59 1.41
C TYR A 410 -27.45 26.70 0.75
N PRO A 411 -27.63 26.64 -0.59
CA PRO A 411 -28.28 27.72 -1.33
C PRO A 411 -29.70 28.00 -0.84
N TRP A 412 -30.41 26.99 -0.31
CA TRP A 412 -31.73 27.16 0.30
C TRP A 412 -31.71 28.13 1.50
N LEU A 413 -30.66 28.07 2.33
CA LEU A 413 -30.44 28.92 3.51
C LEU A 413 -30.08 30.36 3.11
N LEU A 414 -29.24 30.50 2.08
CA LEU A 414 -28.89 31.79 1.49
C LEU A 414 -30.11 32.45 0.83
N THR A 415 -30.90 31.72 0.04
CA THR A 415 -32.14 32.23 -0.57
C THR A 415 -33.20 32.57 0.46
N TRP A 416 -33.24 31.87 1.59
CA TRP A 416 -34.15 32.17 2.69
C TRP A 416 -33.73 33.45 3.42
N LEU A 417 -32.45 33.61 3.75
CA LEU A 417 -31.91 34.82 4.40
C LEU A 417 -31.96 36.05 3.49
N LEU A 418 -31.54 35.90 2.23
CA LEU A 418 -31.70 36.94 1.21
C LEU A 418 -33.17 37.23 0.94
N GLY A 419 -34.06 36.24 0.99
CA GLY A 419 -35.51 36.42 0.89
C GLY A 419 -36.07 37.27 2.05
N ILE A 420 -35.57 37.10 3.26
CA ILE A 420 -35.94 37.91 4.42
C ILE A 420 -35.42 39.35 4.28
N GLN A 421 -34.16 39.53 3.86
CA GLN A 421 -33.58 40.85 3.62
C GLN A 421 -34.20 41.55 2.40
N ALA A 422 -34.48 40.84 1.33
CA ALA A 422 -35.13 41.34 0.12
C ALA A 422 -36.57 41.74 0.39
N ARG A 423 -37.31 41.02 1.25
CA ARG A 423 -38.65 41.45 1.72
C ARG A 423 -38.59 42.77 2.50
N SER A 424 -37.52 42.99 3.28
CA SER A 424 -37.30 44.24 4.03
C SER A 424 -36.81 45.39 3.14
N ALA A 425 -35.92 45.11 2.19
CA ALA A 425 -35.40 46.05 1.20
C ALA A 425 -36.44 46.43 0.14
N MET A 426 -37.30 45.49 -0.27
CA MET A 426 -38.43 45.72 -1.18
C MET A 426 -39.51 46.58 -0.52
N LYS A 427 -39.76 46.42 0.79
CA LYS A 427 -40.60 47.36 1.57
C LYS A 427 -40.02 48.77 1.65
N LYS A 428 -38.68 48.91 1.65
CA LYS A 428 -37.98 50.20 1.63
C LYS A 428 -37.95 50.82 0.21
N ARG A 429 -37.76 50.00 -0.82
CA ARG A 429 -37.80 50.38 -2.26
C ARG A 429 -39.22 50.61 -2.81
N LEU A 430 -40.28 50.17 -2.13
CA LEU A 430 -41.66 50.57 -2.45
C LEU A 430 -42.01 51.98 -1.92
N LYS A 431 -41.22 52.52 -0.98
CA LYS A 431 -41.38 53.90 -0.45
C LYS A 431 -40.54 54.95 -1.19
N GLN A 432 -39.57 54.53 -1.98
CA GLN A 432 -38.75 55.40 -2.83
C GLN A 432 -38.80 54.80 -4.23
N GLY A 433 -39.53 55.46 -5.14
CA GLY A 433 -39.74 55.00 -6.51
C GLY A 433 -38.43 54.68 -7.25
N PHE A 434 -38.53 53.81 -8.26
CA PHE A 434 -37.42 53.37 -9.08
C PHE A 434 -37.14 54.36 -10.22
N ASP A 435 -35.88 54.77 -10.36
CA ASP A 435 -35.35 55.39 -11.58
C ASP A 435 -34.94 54.32 -12.60
N THR A 436 -35.31 54.55 -13.86
CA THR A 436 -34.96 53.75 -15.04
C THR A 436 -33.52 54.03 -15.49
N ALA A 437 -32.76 52.98 -15.79
CA ALA A 437 -31.40 53.08 -16.33
C ALA A 437 -31.39 53.16 -17.87
N ASP A 438 -30.43 53.92 -18.38
CA ASP A 438 -30.13 54.25 -19.77
C ASP A 438 -29.62 53.04 -20.59
N PRO A 439 -29.87 52.93 -21.91
CA PRO A 439 -29.48 51.77 -22.73
C PRO A 439 -28.00 51.70 -23.15
N ASP A 440 -27.15 52.68 -22.83
CA ASP A 440 -25.79 52.74 -23.39
C ASP A 440 -24.72 52.32 -22.36
N SER A 441 -24.29 51.06 -22.44
CA SER A 441 -23.01 50.61 -21.87
C SER A 441 -22.23 49.84 -22.94
N PRO A 442 -20.94 50.15 -23.19
CA PRO A 442 -20.21 49.56 -24.31
C PRO A 442 -19.73 48.14 -24.00
N THR A 443 -19.91 47.26 -24.98
CA THR A 443 -19.42 45.89 -25.05
C THR A 443 -17.89 45.88 -25.26
N VAL A 444 -17.16 45.13 -24.44
CA VAL A 444 -15.70 44.94 -24.58
C VAL A 444 -15.42 43.94 -25.71
N THR A 445 -14.82 44.41 -26.79
CA THR A 445 -14.30 43.62 -27.91
C THR A 445 -12.93 43.02 -27.59
N GLN A 446 -12.72 41.74 -27.93
CA GLN A 446 -11.42 41.06 -27.95
C GLN A 446 -10.73 41.29 -29.31
N ASP A 447 -9.47 41.72 -29.29
CA ASP A 447 -8.59 41.76 -30.48
C ASP A 447 -7.69 40.51 -30.57
N PRO A 448 -7.41 39.98 -31.79
CA PRO A 448 -6.52 38.85 -32.01
C PRO A 448 -5.11 39.25 -32.49
N ALA A 449 -4.15 38.37 -32.18
CA ALA A 449 -2.80 38.25 -32.75
C ALA A 449 -1.72 39.25 -32.29
N ASP A 450 -0.82 38.79 -31.41
CA ASP A 450 0.48 39.45 -31.19
C ASP A 450 1.57 38.43 -30.83
N VAL A 451 2.59 38.29 -31.67
CA VAL A 451 3.77 37.44 -31.43
C VAL A 451 4.70 38.21 -30.47
N PRO A 452 4.98 37.69 -29.26
CA PRO A 452 5.68 38.46 -28.23
C PRO A 452 7.17 38.67 -28.56
N THR A 453 7.61 39.93 -28.61
CA THR A 453 9.01 40.35 -28.66
C THR A 453 9.78 39.88 -27.41
N ARG A 454 11.10 39.62 -27.47
CA ARG A 454 11.90 39.07 -26.34
C ARG A 454 11.74 39.80 -24.99
N ILE A 455 11.69 41.13 -25.01
CA ILE A 455 11.49 41.97 -23.82
C ILE A 455 10.10 41.76 -23.21
N SER A 456 9.10 41.47 -24.05
CA SER A 456 7.75 41.16 -23.59
C SER A 456 7.67 39.76 -22.94
N LEU A 457 8.54 38.83 -23.35
CA LEU A 457 8.56 37.46 -22.83
C LEU A 457 9.15 37.38 -21.42
N SER A 458 10.28 38.05 -21.16
CA SER A 458 10.84 38.15 -19.80
C SER A 458 9.87 38.83 -18.82
N ARG A 459 9.20 39.89 -19.28
CA ARG A 459 8.15 40.57 -18.50
C ARG A 459 6.95 39.65 -18.23
N ARG A 460 6.46 38.92 -19.22
CA ARG A 460 5.34 37.97 -19.05
C ARG A 460 5.71 36.82 -18.12
N LEU A 461 6.94 36.32 -18.18
CA LEU A 461 7.43 35.26 -17.31
C LEU A 461 7.58 35.73 -15.86
N ALA A 462 8.12 36.93 -15.62
CA ALA A 462 8.18 37.53 -14.30
C ALA A 462 6.78 37.79 -13.70
N LEU A 463 5.82 38.23 -14.52
CA LEU A 463 4.42 38.39 -14.11
C LEU A 463 3.77 37.03 -13.82
N GLY A 464 4.08 36.00 -14.60
CA GLY A 464 3.64 34.62 -14.36
C GLY A 464 4.15 34.08 -13.02
N ILE A 465 5.45 34.22 -12.75
CA ILE A 465 6.07 33.86 -11.47
C ILE A 465 5.40 34.59 -10.32
N LYS A 466 5.19 35.90 -10.44
CA LYS A 466 4.50 36.70 -9.41
C LYS A 466 3.06 36.21 -9.16
N ARG A 467 2.33 35.86 -10.23
CA ARG A 467 0.96 35.35 -10.14
C ARG A 467 0.92 34.00 -9.41
N VAL A 468 1.76 33.06 -9.81
CA VAL A 468 1.85 31.73 -9.20
C VAL A 468 2.37 31.80 -7.76
N ALA A 469 3.33 32.68 -7.48
CA ALA A 469 3.82 32.94 -6.12
C ALA A 469 2.71 33.49 -5.19
N ALA A 470 1.83 34.34 -5.71
CA ALA A 470 0.66 34.79 -4.94
C ALA A 470 -0.32 33.64 -4.67
N ASP A 471 -0.49 32.73 -5.63
CA ASP A 471 -1.38 31.57 -5.52
C ASP A 471 -0.91 30.53 -4.48
N LEU A 472 0.36 30.56 -4.06
CA LEU A 472 0.91 29.72 -2.97
C LEU A 472 0.45 30.13 -1.57
N HIS A 473 -0.01 31.37 -1.38
CA HIS A 473 -0.39 31.88 -0.07
C HIS A 473 -1.83 31.51 0.36
N PHE A 474 -2.62 30.89 -0.53
CA PHE A 474 -3.98 30.49 -0.19
C PHE A 474 -4.03 29.27 0.74
N THR A 475 -4.96 29.28 1.70
CA THR A 475 -5.18 28.17 2.66
C THR A 475 -5.59 26.86 1.99
N LYS A 476 -6.20 26.94 0.80
CA LYS A 476 -6.39 25.81 -0.11
C LYS A 476 -5.55 26.06 -1.35
N PRO A 477 -4.69 25.12 -1.77
CA PRO A 477 -3.91 25.27 -2.98
C PRO A 477 -4.84 25.49 -4.18
N LYS A 478 -4.53 26.50 -4.99
CA LYS A 478 -5.27 26.77 -6.23
C LYS A 478 -5.12 25.59 -7.20
N ARG A 479 -6.20 25.25 -7.89
CA ARG A 479 -6.21 24.29 -9.00
C ARG A 479 -6.51 25.08 -10.26
N TYR A 480 -5.60 25.04 -11.23
CA TYR A 480 -5.71 25.83 -12.45
C TYR A 480 -6.58 25.11 -13.48
N GLU A 481 -7.42 25.83 -14.21
CA GLU A 481 -8.17 25.26 -15.34
C GLU A 481 -7.23 24.86 -16.50
N TYR A 482 -7.71 24.04 -17.44
CA TYR A 482 -6.89 23.61 -18.58
C TYR A 482 -6.35 24.81 -19.37
N GLU A 483 -7.18 25.83 -19.55
CA GLU A 483 -6.82 27.05 -20.27
C GLU A 483 -5.70 27.84 -19.55
N GLU A 484 -5.75 27.96 -18.22
CA GLU A 484 -4.67 28.56 -17.42
C GLU A 484 -3.38 27.73 -17.53
N TRP A 485 -3.48 26.41 -17.49
CA TRP A 485 -2.35 25.50 -17.69
C TRP A 485 -1.70 25.66 -19.06
N VAL A 486 -2.49 25.86 -20.11
CA VAL A 486 -2.01 26.12 -21.48
C VAL A 486 -1.23 27.44 -21.56
N GLU A 487 -1.66 28.49 -20.85
CA GLU A 487 -0.91 29.76 -20.79
C GLU A 487 0.48 29.58 -20.17
N PHE A 488 0.56 28.85 -19.05
CA PHE A 488 1.84 28.60 -18.38
C PHE A 488 2.75 27.65 -19.16
N THR A 489 2.20 26.58 -19.75
CA THR A 489 2.99 25.66 -20.62
C THR A 489 3.54 26.38 -21.83
N ARG A 490 2.77 27.27 -22.45
CA ARG A 490 3.27 28.11 -23.55
C ARG A 490 4.45 28.95 -23.09
N LEU A 491 4.35 29.64 -21.95
CA LEU A 491 5.45 30.44 -21.40
C LEU A 491 6.71 29.58 -21.17
N ILE A 492 6.56 28.36 -20.66
CA ILE A 492 7.66 27.44 -20.42
C ILE A 492 8.28 26.96 -21.75
N ARG A 493 7.47 26.47 -22.69
CA ARG A 493 7.94 25.97 -24.00
C ARG A 493 8.58 27.07 -24.85
N TYR A 494 8.10 28.31 -24.80
CA TYR A 494 8.72 29.41 -25.55
C TYR A 494 10.12 29.79 -25.08
N THR A 495 10.54 29.36 -23.88
CA THR A 495 11.94 29.52 -23.44
C THR A 495 12.89 28.47 -24.01
N HIS A 496 12.36 27.43 -24.67
CA HIS A 496 13.13 26.35 -25.28
C HIS A 496 13.55 26.68 -26.71
N ASN A 497 14.74 26.20 -27.14
CA ASN A 497 15.26 26.40 -28.49
C ASN A 497 15.45 25.04 -29.18
N SER A 498 14.75 24.83 -30.30
CA SER A 498 14.93 23.64 -31.13
C SER A 498 16.09 23.87 -32.10
N SER A 499 17.32 23.66 -31.65
CA SER A 499 18.44 23.40 -32.57
C SER A 499 18.70 21.89 -32.54
N ALA A 500 18.24 21.20 -33.59
CA ALA A 500 18.37 19.76 -33.76
C ALA A 500 19.83 19.32 -33.56
N GLY A 501 20.11 18.53 -32.52
CA GLY A 501 21.44 17.92 -32.38
C GLY A 501 21.79 17.27 -31.05
N ASP A 502 21.27 17.74 -29.90
CA ASP A 502 21.80 17.26 -28.61
C ASP A 502 20.75 17.34 -27.47
N VAL A 503 19.86 16.35 -27.43
CA VAL A 503 18.66 16.34 -26.55
C VAL A 503 18.95 15.67 -25.20
N LEU A 504 19.92 14.77 -25.10
CA LEU A 504 20.08 13.89 -23.94
C LEU A 504 20.96 14.47 -22.81
N ASN A 505 21.81 15.46 -23.07
CA ASN A 505 22.76 15.99 -22.06
C ASN A 505 22.30 17.28 -21.35
N LYS A 506 21.18 17.91 -21.77
CA LYS A 506 20.73 19.22 -21.23
C LYS A 506 19.55 19.15 -20.27
N GLU A 507 18.83 18.03 -20.20
CA GLU A 507 17.66 17.89 -19.32
C GLU A 507 18.04 17.89 -17.83
N ASP A 508 19.21 17.36 -17.49
CA ASP A 508 19.73 17.32 -16.11
C ASP A 508 20.17 18.70 -15.57
N GLU A 509 20.59 19.64 -16.45
CA GLU A 509 21.03 20.99 -16.07
C GLU A 509 19.97 22.09 -16.28
N GLU A 510 19.07 21.93 -17.24
CA GLU A 510 18.08 22.95 -17.61
C GLU A 510 16.66 22.58 -17.18
N GLY A 511 16.40 21.37 -16.69
CA GLY A 511 15.09 20.92 -16.23
C GLY A 511 14.14 20.52 -17.37
N LEU A 512 13.10 19.75 -17.04
CA LEU A 512 12.16 19.15 -18.00
C LEU A 512 11.32 20.24 -18.71
N VAL A 513 11.28 20.20 -20.05
CA VAL A 513 10.55 21.18 -20.89
C VAL A 513 9.25 20.60 -21.45
N GLU A 514 9.29 19.34 -21.87
CA GLU A 514 8.14 18.61 -22.39
C GLU A 514 7.71 17.57 -21.37
N TRP A 515 6.42 17.55 -21.07
CA TRP A 515 5.83 16.52 -20.22
C TRP A 515 4.50 16.08 -20.78
N ASP A 516 4.16 14.88 -20.36
CA ASP A 516 2.88 14.27 -20.58
C ASP A 516 2.00 14.47 -19.34
N TRP A 517 0.72 14.80 -19.52
CA TRP A 517 -0.26 14.86 -18.42
C TRP A 517 -0.43 13.54 -17.67
N ILE A 518 -0.06 12.41 -18.28
CA ILE A 518 -0.24 11.05 -17.75
C ILE A 518 1.10 10.43 -17.31
N GLY A 519 2.23 11.03 -17.68
CA GLY A 519 3.56 10.53 -17.35
C GLY A 519 3.93 10.62 -15.86
N THR A 520 5.02 9.97 -15.47
CA THR A 520 5.60 10.05 -14.11
C THR A 520 6.01 11.47 -13.75
N ASP A 521 6.44 12.26 -14.73
CA ASP A 521 6.89 13.64 -14.57
C ASP A 521 5.74 14.66 -14.71
N SER A 522 4.50 14.17 -14.80
CA SER A 522 3.31 15.01 -14.89
C SER A 522 3.16 15.90 -13.65
N PRO A 523 2.75 17.17 -13.81
CA PRO A 523 2.35 18.02 -12.69
C PRO A 523 1.29 17.35 -11.82
N MET A 524 0.41 16.54 -12.43
CA MET A 524 -0.68 15.85 -11.75
C MET A 524 -0.21 14.63 -10.91
N MET A 525 1.02 14.14 -11.15
CA MET A 525 1.61 12.99 -10.45
C MET A 525 2.78 13.36 -9.54
N SER A 526 3.31 14.57 -9.67
CA SER A 526 4.49 15.05 -8.93
C SER A 526 4.36 15.05 -7.40
N GLY A 527 3.14 14.97 -6.85
CA GLY A 527 2.87 15.04 -5.41
C GLY A 527 2.90 16.45 -4.81
N LEU A 528 3.43 17.44 -5.55
CA LEU A 528 3.48 18.86 -5.19
C LEU A 528 2.13 19.54 -5.45
N SER A 529 1.94 20.75 -4.91
CA SER A 529 0.80 21.58 -5.30
C SER A 529 0.97 22.15 -6.73
N GLU A 530 -0.12 22.33 -7.48
CA GLU A 530 -0.03 22.87 -8.85
C GLU A 530 0.73 24.22 -8.94
N PRO A 531 0.52 25.18 -8.00
CA PRO A 531 1.29 26.42 -7.99
C PRO A 531 2.77 26.21 -7.67
N GLU A 532 3.10 25.32 -6.74
CA GLU A 532 4.50 25.00 -6.39
C GLU A 532 5.25 24.35 -7.55
N TRP A 533 4.60 23.41 -8.23
CA TRP A 533 5.14 22.76 -9.42
C TRP A 533 5.37 23.77 -10.54
N LEU A 534 4.38 24.63 -10.81
CA LEU A 534 4.48 25.68 -11.83
C LEU A 534 5.56 26.71 -11.49
N LEU A 535 5.68 27.11 -10.22
CA LEU A 535 6.69 28.07 -9.80
C LEU A 535 8.10 27.56 -10.09
N ASN A 536 8.39 26.30 -9.73
CA ASN A 536 9.69 25.69 -10.02
C ASN A 536 9.99 25.71 -11.52
N ARG A 537 9.04 25.31 -12.37
CA ARG A 537 9.23 25.28 -13.83
C ARG A 537 9.34 26.65 -14.47
N LEU A 538 8.62 27.65 -13.96
CA LEU A 538 8.74 29.03 -14.42
C LEU A 538 10.09 29.63 -14.01
N CYS A 539 10.59 29.34 -12.81
CA CYS A 539 11.93 29.75 -12.38
C CYS A 539 13.04 29.10 -13.22
N GLU A 540 12.94 27.80 -13.52
CA GLU A 540 13.86 27.13 -14.46
C GLU A 540 13.82 27.78 -15.85
N SER A 541 12.62 28.11 -16.34
CA SER A 541 12.43 28.80 -17.62
C SER A 541 13.06 30.21 -17.63
N LEU A 542 13.05 30.92 -16.50
CA LEU A 542 13.77 32.20 -16.35
C LEU A 542 15.28 32.00 -16.45
N VAL A 543 15.82 30.98 -15.79
CA VAL A 543 17.26 30.65 -15.82
C VAL A 543 17.70 30.30 -17.24
N ARG A 544 16.91 29.51 -17.99
CA ARG A 544 17.16 29.20 -19.41
C ARG A 544 17.22 30.47 -20.25
N LEU A 545 16.30 31.42 -20.01
CA LEU A 545 16.25 32.68 -20.74
C LEU A 545 17.48 33.57 -20.47
N GLU A 546 17.94 33.65 -19.23
CA GLU A 546 19.16 34.39 -18.87
C GLU A 546 20.42 33.73 -19.44
N LYS A 547 20.59 32.40 -19.32
CA LYS A 547 21.72 31.68 -19.95
C LYS A 547 21.78 31.94 -21.46
N ARG A 548 20.63 32.01 -22.13
CA ARG A 548 20.54 32.34 -23.56
C ARG A 548 21.00 33.77 -23.86
N LYS A 549 20.63 34.73 -23.02
CA LYS A 549 21.06 36.13 -23.13
C LYS A 549 22.57 36.25 -23.01
N GLU A 550 23.16 35.53 -22.06
CA GLU A 550 24.61 35.45 -21.89
C GLU A 550 25.30 34.78 -23.10
N GLY A 551 24.73 33.69 -23.62
CA GLY A 551 25.26 32.99 -24.80
C GLY A 551 25.28 33.86 -26.06
N LEU A 552 24.19 34.59 -26.34
CA LEU A 552 24.11 35.52 -27.47
C LEU A 552 25.07 36.70 -27.31
N SER A 553 25.20 37.23 -26.10
CA SER A 553 26.14 38.32 -25.79
C SER A 553 27.62 37.90 -25.96
N ARG A 554 27.94 36.60 -25.84
CA ARG A 554 29.28 36.06 -26.09
C ARG A 554 29.57 35.77 -27.56
N VAL A 555 28.53 35.64 -28.39
CA VAL A 555 28.67 35.45 -29.84
C VAL A 555 28.87 36.79 -30.55
N ASP A 556 28.16 37.83 -30.14
CA ASP A 556 28.30 39.18 -30.73
C ASP A 556 29.62 39.89 -30.37
N THR A 557 30.39 39.37 -29.41
CA THR A 557 31.72 39.88 -29.06
C THR A 557 32.86 39.21 -29.83
N ARG A 558 32.57 38.22 -30.68
CA ARG A 558 33.56 37.54 -31.53
C ARG A 558 33.28 37.82 -33.00
N ASP A 559 34.10 38.67 -33.62
CA ASP A 559 34.15 38.74 -35.09
C ASP A 559 34.69 37.42 -35.67
N GLY A 560 34.49 37.20 -36.97
CA GLY A 560 34.84 35.99 -37.73
C GLY A 560 36.32 35.53 -37.70
N ASP A 561 37.16 36.17 -36.87
CA ASP A 561 38.57 35.84 -36.64
C ASP A 561 38.96 35.78 -35.13
N GLY A 562 37.99 35.72 -34.21
CA GLY A 562 38.21 35.25 -32.83
C GLY A 562 38.89 36.22 -31.84
N LYS A 563 38.70 37.54 -31.96
CA LYS A 563 39.12 38.52 -30.92
C LYS A 563 37.94 39.25 -30.27
N GLU A 564 38.01 39.41 -28.94
CA GLU A 564 37.03 40.12 -28.10
C GLU A 564 37.05 41.62 -28.39
N ILE A 565 35.91 42.18 -28.81
CA ILE A 565 35.72 43.63 -28.97
C ILE A 565 35.11 44.23 -27.71
N GLY A 566 35.73 45.31 -27.24
CA GLY A 566 35.31 46.08 -26.07
C GLY A 566 33.92 46.71 -26.21
N ARG A 567 33.18 46.62 -25.11
CA ARG A 567 31.82 47.11 -24.82
C ARG A 567 31.51 48.49 -25.44
N LEU A 568 30.49 48.56 -26.29
CA LEU A 568 29.85 49.82 -26.72
C LEU A 568 28.32 49.70 -26.66
N ASP A 569 27.72 50.57 -25.86
CA ASP A 569 26.29 50.85 -25.73
C ASP A 569 25.74 51.44 -27.05
N ASP A 570 25.33 50.61 -28.01
CA ASP A 570 24.46 51.05 -29.11
C ASP A 570 23.77 49.88 -29.86
N THR A 571 23.34 48.86 -29.11
CA THR A 571 22.83 47.62 -29.69
C THR A 571 21.34 47.69 -30.06
N ASP A 572 20.50 48.38 -29.29
CA ASP A 572 19.02 48.28 -29.42
C ASP A 572 18.45 48.79 -30.76
N ALA A 573 19.07 49.78 -31.41
CA ALA A 573 18.57 50.34 -32.68
C ALA A 573 18.92 49.47 -33.91
N LYS A 574 20.01 48.68 -33.87
CA LYS A 574 20.37 47.76 -34.96
C LYS A 574 19.59 46.45 -34.93
N TRP A 575 19.08 46.05 -33.75
CA TRP A 575 18.31 44.81 -33.58
C TRP A 575 16.92 44.85 -34.22
N GLN A 576 16.20 45.97 -34.13
CA GLN A 576 14.84 46.10 -34.70
C GLN A 576 14.85 45.92 -36.23
N ASN A 577 15.87 46.43 -36.92
CA ASN A 577 15.98 46.29 -38.37
C ASN A 577 16.37 44.88 -38.82
N ARG A 578 17.15 44.13 -38.02
CA ARG A 578 17.58 42.77 -38.36
C ARG A 578 16.49 41.73 -38.09
N GLU A 579 15.67 41.92 -37.05
CA GLU A 579 14.49 41.06 -36.79
C GLU A 579 13.37 41.28 -37.82
N GLN A 580 13.15 42.52 -38.30
CA GLN A 580 12.23 42.78 -39.42
C GLN A 580 12.68 42.14 -40.75
N ALA A 581 13.98 42.08 -41.00
CA ALA A 581 14.54 41.40 -42.17
C ALA A 581 14.42 39.86 -42.11
N LEU A 582 14.55 39.26 -40.93
CA LEU A 582 14.38 37.81 -40.73
C LEU A 582 12.91 37.39 -40.73
N ALA A 583 12.01 38.22 -40.19
CA ALA A 583 10.57 37.97 -40.20
C ALA A 583 9.94 38.13 -41.61
N SER A 584 10.52 38.97 -42.47
CA SER A 584 10.10 39.09 -43.89
C SER A 584 10.63 37.93 -44.73
N GLY A 585 11.87 37.48 -44.52
CA GLY A 585 12.41 36.30 -45.20
C GLY A 585 11.72 34.98 -44.85
N ALA A 586 11.21 34.83 -43.62
CA ALA A 586 10.47 33.63 -43.19
C ALA A 586 9.02 33.59 -43.74
N LYS A 587 8.43 34.74 -44.10
CA LYS A 587 7.12 34.79 -44.77
C LYS A 587 7.20 34.33 -46.23
N GLU A 588 8.29 34.66 -46.93
CA GLU A 588 8.50 34.22 -48.32
C GLU A 588 8.75 32.70 -48.46
N THR A 589 9.33 32.04 -47.46
CA THR A 589 9.51 30.58 -47.46
C THR A 589 8.23 29.81 -47.19
N VAL A 590 7.32 30.34 -46.35
CA VAL A 590 6.04 29.69 -46.04
C VAL A 590 5.03 29.82 -47.21
N GLU A 591 5.06 30.93 -47.96
CA GLU A 591 4.24 31.09 -49.17
C GLU A 591 4.74 30.21 -50.35
N ARG A 592 6.01 29.80 -50.38
CA ARG A 592 6.54 28.86 -51.38
C ARG A 592 6.29 27.38 -51.07
N GLU A 593 5.97 27.03 -49.82
CA GLU A 593 5.64 25.64 -49.43
C GLU A 593 4.13 25.36 -49.41
N THR A 594 3.30 26.36 -49.71
CA THR A 594 1.82 26.26 -49.77
C THR A 594 1.23 26.49 -51.17
N GLN A 595 2.06 26.56 -52.22
CA GLN A 595 1.70 26.31 -53.64
C GLN A 595 2.34 25.00 -54.09
#